data_AF-A0A1Q3V8V7-F1
#
_entry.id   AF-A0A1Q3V8V7-F1
#
_cell.length_a   1.000
_cell.length_b   1.000
_cell.length_c   1.000
_cell.angle_alpha   90.00
_cell.angle_beta   90.00
_cell.angle_gamma   90.00
#
_symmetry.space_group_name_H-M   'P 1'
#
loop_
_entity.id
_entity.type
_entity.pdbx_description
1 polymer ?
#
loop_
_entity_poly.entity_id
_entity_poly.type
_entity_poly.pdbx_seq_one_letter_code
_entity_poly.pdbx_strand_id
1 'polypeptide(L)'
;MTRILADLPDEDIERLDRIAREQGKSRAAVLREAVAAYNAQPSLEGGDWIDQGFGLWARHGLAEDPADYARRRRAEWTRPWDDDYEEVRAESPDLFDAEDDRQRQLYLDMLAGKYPAPKAPPRP
;
A
#
# COMPACT_ATOMS: atom_id res chain seq x y z
N MET A 1 -8.56 37.61 11.47
CA MET A 1 -10.04 37.54 11.36
C MET A 1 -10.46 38.25 10.09
N THR A 2 -11.12 37.56 9.17
CA THR A 2 -11.74 38.13 7.97
C THR A 2 -13.23 38.31 8.22
N ARG A 3 -13.82 39.40 7.71
CA ARG A 3 -15.26 39.63 7.78
C ARG A 3 -15.90 39.04 6.53
N ILE A 4 -16.99 38.29 6.71
CA ILE A 4 -17.81 37.76 5.62
C ILE A 4 -19.20 38.36 5.71
N LEU A 5 -19.84 38.57 4.56
CA LEU A 5 -21.27 38.83 4.46
C LEU A 5 -21.91 37.53 4.01
N ALA A 6 -22.96 37.11 4.71
CA ALA A 6 -23.74 35.94 4.38
C ALA A 6 -25.21 36.34 4.46
N ASP A 7 -25.95 36.04 3.40
CA ASP A 7 -27.40 36.23 3.38
C ASP A 7 -28.05 34.99 3.99
N LEU A 8 -28.81 35.18 5.06
CA LEU A 8 -29.58 34.13 5.72
C LEU A 8 -31.05 34.57 5.78
N PRO A 9 -32.01 33.64 5.60
CA PRO A 9 -33.41 33.91 5.86
C PRO A 9 -33.65 34.42 7.29
N ASP A 10 -34.64 35.28 7.47
CA ASP A 10 -34.97 35.87 8.78
C ASP A 10 -35.24 34.79 9.84
N GLU A 11 -35.90 33.69 9.46
CA GLU A 11 -36.18 32.54 10.34
C GLU A 11 -34.89 31.89 10.88
N ASP A 12 -33.85 31.80 10.06
CA ASP A 12 -32.56 31.23 10.46
C ASP A 12 -31.80 32.18 11.40
N ILE A 13 -31.94 33.50 11.20
CA ILE A 13 -31.37 34.52 12.09
C ILE A 13 -32.02 34.43 13.49
N GLU A 14 -33.36 34.33 13.53
CA GLU A 14 -34.09 34.19 14.80
C GLU A 14 -33.73 32.89 15.52
N ARG A 15 -33.59 31.79 14.78
CA ARG A 15 -33.15 30.51 15.34
C ARG A 15 -31.75 30.61 15.92
N LEU A 16 -30.81 31.26 15.24
CA LEU A 16 -29.45 31.48 15.73
C LEU A 16 -29.43 32.34 16.99
N ASP A 17 -30.25 33.39 17.06
CA ASP A 17 -30.36 34.24 18.24
C ASP A 17 -30.94 33.48 19.44
N ARG A 18 -31.93 32.60 19.22
CA ARG A 18 -32.46 31.73 20.27
C ARG A 18 -31.38 30.80 20.82
N ILE A 19 -30.65 30.11 19.94
CA ILE A 19 -29.56 29.21 20.32
C ILE A 19 -28.46 29.96 21.08
N ALA A 20 -28.11 31.16 20.61
CA ALA A 20 -27.11 32.01 21.26
C ALA A 20 -27.53 32.39 22.69
N ARG A 21 -28.80 32.75 22.90
CA ARG A 21 -29.34 33.05 24.24
C ARG A 21 -29.39 31.82 25.13
N GLU A 22 -29.86 30.68 24.63
CA GLU A 22 -29.92 29.42 25.38
C GLU A 22 -28.55 28.96 25.86
N GLN A 23 -27.50 29.18 25.05
CA GLN A 23 -26.13 28.80 25.38
C GLN A 23 -25.33 29.90 26.09
N GLY A 24 -25.90 31.10 26.29
CA GLY A 24 -25.20 32.24 26.85
C GLY A 24 -24.02 32.75 26.00
N LYS A 25 -24.05 32.51 24.69
CA LYS A 25 -22.97 32.85 23.74
C LYS A 25 -23.38 34.00 22.82
N SER A 26 -22.40 34.64 22.19
CA SER A 26 -22.67 35.55 21.08
C SER A 26 -23.08 34.78 19.82
N ARG A 27 -23.99 35.34 19.00
CA ARG A 27 -24.38 34.76 17.71
C ARG A 27 -23.17 34.41 16.82
N ALA A 28 -22.15 35.26 16.80
CA ALA A 28 -20.93 35.01 16.04
C ALA A 28 -20.11 33.81 16.57
N ALA A 29 -20.18 33.51 17.88
CA ALA A 29 -19.54 32.32 18.44
C ALA A 29 -20.28 31.04 18.01
N VAL A 30 -21.62 31.06 18.06
CA VAL A 30 -22.46 29.95 17.57
C VAL A 30 -22.19 29.66 16.09
N LEU A 31 -22.07 30.69 15.26
CA LEU A 31 -21.72 30.53 13.84
C LEU A 31 -20.31 29.93 13.64
N ARG A 32 -19.32 30.35 14.43
CA ARG A 32 -17.97 29.75 14.35
C ARG A 32 -17.97 28.27 14.73
N GLU A 33 -18.73 27.90 15.76
CA GLU A 33 -18.88 26.50 16.17
C GLU A 33 -19.59 25.68 15.09
N ALA A 34 -20.64 26.22 14.48
CA ALA A 34 -21.35 25.56 13.38
C ALA A 34 -20.44 25.31 12.17
N VAL A 35 -19.62 26.30 11.78
CA VAL A 35 -18.64 26.15 10.68
C VAL A 35 -17.56 25.13 11.04
N ALA A 36 -17.06 25.15 12.29
CA ALA A 36 -16.08 24.16 12.74
C ALA A 36 -16.67 22.74 12.72
N ALA A 37 -17.93 22.57 13.15
CA ALA A 37 -18.62 21.30 13.10
C ALA A 37 -18.87 20.82 11.66
N TYR A 38 -19.23 21.71 10.74
CA TYR A 38 -19.37 21.39 9.31
C TYR A 38 -18.03 20.91 8.71
N ASN A 39 -16.92 21.58 9.04
CA ASN A 39 -15.60 21.18 8.58
C ASN A 39 -15.08 19.88 9.21
N ALA A 40 -15.57 19.54 10.42
CA ALA A 40 -15.20 18.31 11.12
C ALA A 40 -16.04 17.11 10.69
N GLN A 41 -17.15 17.30 9.96
CA GLN A 41 -17.80 16.20 9.27
C GLN A 41 -16.81 15.63 8.26
N PRO A 42 -16.71 14.29 8.13
CA PRO A 42 -15.88 13.68 7.11
C PRO A 42 -16.36 14.19 5.76
N SER A 43 -15.64 15.16 5.21
CA SER A 43 -15.85 15.64 3.86
C SER A 43 -15.76 14.43 2.95
N LEU A 44 -16.79 14.22 2.12
CA LEU A 44 -16.80 13.22 1.03
C LEU A 44 -15.51 13.30 0.17
N GLU A 45 -14.82 14.45 0.17
CA GLU A 45 -13.57 14.68 -0.55
C GLU A 45 -12.28 14.25 0.19
N GLY A 46 -12.32 13.97 1.51
CA GLY A 46 -11.10 13.92 2.34
C GLY A 46 -10.73 12.57 2.98
N GLY A 47 -11.68 11.65 3.12
CA GLY A 47 -11.44 10.37 3.81
C GLY A 47 -12.20 9.17 3.24
N ASP A 48 -13.34 9.44 2.59
CA ASP A 48 -14.22 8.39 2.06
C ASP A 48 -13.53 7.58 0.94
N TRP A 49 -12.64 8.18 0.14
CA TRP A 49 -11.95 7.44 -0.93
C TRP A 49 -10.93 6.41 -0.40
N ILE A 50 -10.32 6.63 0.76
CA ILE A 50 -9.40 5.67 1.38
C ILE A 50 -10.21 4.47 1.87
N ASP A 51 -11.32 4.73 2.55
CA ASP A 51 -12.22 3.68 3.06
C ASP A 51 -12.90 2.92 1.91
N GLN A 52 -13.30 3.60 0.83
CA GLN A 52 -13.82 2.99 -0.39
C GLN A 52 -12.76 2.20 -1.17
N GLY A 53 -11.51 2.65 -1.14
CA GLY A 53 -10.37 1.98 -1.78
C GLY A 53 -9.87 0.77 -0.98
N PHE A 54 -10.05 0.76 0.33
CA PHE A 54 -9.58 -0.31 1.19
C PHE A 54 -10.28 -1.64 0.86
N GLY A 55 -9.49 -2.63 0.47
CA GLY A 55 -9.98 -3.96 0.09
C GLY A 55 -10.65 -4.03 -1.29
N LEU A 56 -10.58 -2.98 -2.12
CA LEU A 56 -11.18 -2.98 -3.46
C LEU A 56 -10.65 -4.13 -4.32
N TRP A 57 -9.33 -4.35 -4.31
CA TRP A 57 -8.68 -5.46 -5.01
C TRP A 57 -9.16 -6.83 -4.53
N ALA A 58 -9.31 -7.00 -3.22
CA ALA A 58 -9.84 -8.23 -2.63
C ALA A 58 -11.30 -8.47 -3.02
N ARG A 59 -12.14 -7.42 -3.04
CA ARG A 59 -13.54 -7.48 -3.51
C ARG A 59 -13.65 -7.88 -4.99
N HIS A 60 -12.62 -7.59 -5.79
CA HIS A 60 -12.54 -7.97 -7.20
C HIS A 60 -11.75 -9.27 -7.44
N GLY A 61 -11.51 -10.08 -6.40
CA GLY A 61 -10.86 -11.39 -6.53
C GLY A 61 -9.35 -11.32 -6.79
N LEU A 62 -8.74 -10.13 -6.67
CA LEU A 62 -7.30 -9.90 -6.79
C LEU A 62 -6.64 -9.89 -5.40
N ALA A 63 -7.07 -10.80 -4.52
CA ALA A 63 -6.43 -11.03 -3.23
C ALA A 63 -5.50 -12.23 -3.35
N GLU A 64 -4.20 -11.97 -3.25
CA GLU A 64 -3.20 -13.00 -3.06
C GLU A 64 -2.71 -12.97 -1.61
N ASP A 65 -2.41 -14.14 -1.04
CA ASP A 65 -1.81 -14.23 0.27
C ASP A 65 -0.41 -13.57 0.24
N PRO A 66 -0.11 -12.60 1.14
CA PRO A 66 1.17 -11.90 1.13
C PRO A 66 2.39 -12.82 1.32
N ALA A 67 2.25 -13.91 2.09
CA ALA A 67 3.34 -14.86 2.30
C ALA A 67 3.57 -15.69 1.03
N ASP A 68 2.51 -16.13 0.36
CA ASP A 68 2.63 -16.83 -0.94
C ASP A 68 3.25 -15.93 -2.02
N TYR A 69 2.82 -14.67 -2.10
CA TYR A 69 3.40 -13.69 -3.02
C TYR A 69 4.91 -13.49 -2.72
N ALA A 70 5.28 -13.30 -1.45
CA ALA A 70 6.67 -13.11 -1.04
C ALA A 70 7.53 -14.36 -1.30
N ARG A 71 6.99 -15.55 -1.04
CA ARG A 71 7.62 -16.84 -1.35
C ARG A 71 7.90 -16.95 -2.86
N ARG A 72 6.90 -16.69 -3.70
CA ARG A 72 7.05 -16.74 -5.15
C ARG A 72 8.06 -15.72 -5.66
N ARG A 73 8.05 -14.51 -5.10
CA ARG A 73 9.01 -13.46 -5.45
C ARG A 73 10.44 -13.83 -5.09
N ARG A 74 10.68 -14.49 -3.95
CA ARG A 74 12.02 -14.97 -3.61
C ARG A 74 12.50 -16.00 -4.63
N ALA A 75 11.70 -17.03 -4.92
CA ALA A 75 12.06 -18.06 -5.89
C ALA A 75 12.35 -17.49 -7.30
N GLU A 76 11.58 -16.52 -7.78
CA GLU A 76 11.80 -15.86 -9.09
C GLU A 76 13.15 -15.12 -9.17
N TRP A 77 13.62 -14.57 -8.04
CA TRP A 77 14.82 -13.74 -7.99
C TRP A 77 16.07 -14.52 -7.59
N THR A 78 15.92 -15.70 -6.97
CA THR A 78 17.03 -16.59 -6.65
C THR A 78 17.77 -17.00 -7.90
N ARG A 79 19.10 -17.03 -7.82
CA ARG A 79 20.00 -17.48 -8.86
C ARG A 79 20.79 -18.70 -8.41
N PRO A 80 21.25 -19.55 -9.34
CA PRO A 80 22.03 -20.74 -8.99
C PRO A 80 23.31 -20.48 -8.18
N TRP A 81 23.86 -19.27 -8.27
CA TRP A 81 25.06 -18.85 -7.55
C TRP A 81 24.78 -18.11 -6.24
N ASP A 82 23.51 -17.92 -5.87
CA ASP A 82 23.18 -17.27 -4.60
C ASP A 82 23.39 -18.26 -3.44
N ASP A 83 23.82 -17.73 -2.29
CA ASP A 83 24.14 -18.55 -1.11
C ASP A 83 22.89 -19.23 -0.52
N ASP A 84 21.73 -18.60 -0.65
CA ASP A 84 20.44 -19.04 -0.13
C ASP A 84 19.65 -19.94 -1.10
N TYR A 85 20.23 -20.33 -2.24
CA TYR A 85 19.57 -21.16 -3.25
C TYR A 85 18.90 -22.42 -2.66
N GLU A 86 19.62 -23.17 -1.81
CA GLU A 86 19.10 -24.42 -1.23
C GLU A 86 17.90 -24.18 -0.30
N GLU A 87 17.92 -23.06 0.43
CA GLU A 87 16.84 -22.67 1.34
C GLU A 87 15.57 -22.31 0.54
N VAL A 88 15.71 -21.47 -0.48
CA VAL A 88 14.58 -21.05 -1.32
C VAL A 88 14.05 -22.22 -2.16
N ARG A 89 14.94 -23.09 -2.65
CA ARG A 89 14.60 -24.34 -3.36
C ARG A 89 13.80 -25.30 -2.49
N ALA A 90 14.15 -25.42 -1.22
CA ALA A 90 13.43 -26.26 -0.26
C ALA A 90 12.06 -25.67 0.11
N GLU A 91 11.95 -24.34 0.22
CA GLU A 91 10.70 -23.66 0.53
C GLU A 91 9.71 -23.66 -0.65
N SER A 92 10.21 -23.60 -1.89
CA SER A 92 9.39 -23.47 -3.09
C SER A 92 9.72 -24.49 -4.17
N PRO A 93 9.59 -25.79 -3.90
CA PRO A 93 10.12 -26.80 -4.80
C PRO A 93 9.40 -26.87 -6.15
N ASP A 94 8.19 -26.32 -6.21
CA ASP A 94 7.34 -26.18 -7.38
C ASP A 94 7.81 -25.10 -8.37
N LEU A 95 8.66 -24.17 -7.93
CA LEU A 95 9.10 -23.00 -8.70
C LEU A 95 10.50 -23.14 -9.30
N PHE A 96 11.16 -24.29 -9.10
CA PHE A 96 12.48 -24.60 -9.66
C PHE A 96 12.38 -25.79 -10.59
N ASP A 97 13.07 -25.72 -11.71
CA ASP A 97 13.12 -26.80 -12.69
C ASP A 97 14.46 -27.57 -12.67
N ALA A 98 14.55 -28.58 -13.54
CA ALA A 98 15.74 -29.42 -13.63
C ALA A 98 16.96 -28.67 -14.20
N GLU A 99 16.77 -27.59 -14.96
CA GLU A 99 17.86 -26.77 -15.47
C GLU A 99 18.41 -25.86 -14.35
N ASP A 100 17.56 -25.33 -13.47
CA ASP A 100 18.01 -24.59 -12.28
C ASP A 100 18.93 -25.47 -11.41
N ASP A 101 18.50 -26.69 -11.10
CA ASP A 101 19.27 -27.64 -10.29
C ASP A 101 20.60 -28.02 -11.00
N ARG A 102 20.59 -28.12 -12.33
CA ARG A 102 21.80 -28.36 -13.13
C ARG A 102 22.77 -27.19 -13.08
N GLN A 103 22.28 -25.95 -13.20
CA GLN A 103 23.11 -24.75 -13.11
C GLN A 103 23.69 -24.58 -11.71
N ARG A 104 22.93 -24.94 -10.66
CA ARG A 104 23.43 -24.96 -9.28
C ARG A 104 24.60 -25.93 -9.14
N GLN A 105 24.45 -27.15 -9.66
CA GLN A 105 25.52 -28.15 -9.62
C GLN A 105 26.78 -27.67 -10.38
N LEU A 106 26.61 -27.04 -11.55
CA LEU A 106 27.72 -26.48 -12.31
C LEU A 106 28.46 -25.39 -11.52
N TYR A 107 27.72 -24.51 -10.83
CA TYR A 107 28.30 -23.49 -9.97
C TYR A 107 29.11 -24.09 -8.82
N LEU A 108 28.58 -25.11 -8.14
CA LEU A 108 29.29 -25.82 -7.07
C LEU A 108 30.57 -26.51 -7.58
N ASP A 109 30.53 -27.11 -8.77
CA ASP A 109 31.70 -27.70 -9.42
C ASP A 109 32.76 -26.63 -9.72
N MET A 110 32.36 -25.46 -10.21
CA MET A 110 33.26 -24.33 -10.45
C MET A 110 33.91 -23.83 -9.16
N LEU A 111 33.16 -23.72 -8.06
CA LEU A 111 33.71 -23.40 -6.73
C LEU A 111 34.72 -24.46 -6.26
N ALA A 112 34.50 -25.73 -6.60
CA ALA A 112 35.43 -26.82 -6.34
C ALA A 112 36.61 -26.89 -7.33
N GLY A 113 36.73 -25.91 -8.25
CA GLY A 113 37.81 -25.82 -9.23
C GLY A 113 37.63 -26.68 -10.48
N LYS A 114 36.46 -27.31 -10.67
CA LYS A 114 36.11 -28.08 -11.88
C LYS A 114 35.36 -27.18 -12.85
N TYR A 115 36.06 -26.68 -13.84
CA TYR A 115 35.47 -25.79 -14.85
C TYR A 115 34.96 -26.58 -16.05
N PRO A 116 33.79 -26.23 -16.60
CA PRO A 116 33.32 -26.79 -17.86
C PRO A 116 34.29 -26.41 -18.99
N ALA A 117 34.37 -27.25 -20.03
CA ALA A 117 35.18 -26.96 -21.19
C ALA A 117 34.71 -25.65 -21.86
N PRO A 118 35.61 -24.71 -22.17
CA PRO A 118 35.24 -23.46 -22.81
C PRO A 118 34.63 -23.73 -24.20
N LYS A 119 33.50 -23.07 -24.51
CA LYS A 119 32.82 -23.19 -25.81
C LYS A 119 33.63 -22.62 -26.98
N ALA A 120 34.54 -21.70 -26.72
CA ALA A 120 35.42 -21.10 -27.71
C ALA A 120 36.88 -21.42 -27.35
N PRO A 121 37.74 -21.68 -28.36
CA PRO A 121 39.16 -21.83 -28.11
C PRO A 121 39.74 -20.54 -27.51
N PRO A 122 40.82 -20.63 -26.72
CA PRO A 122 41.50 -19.44 -26.20
C PRO A 122 41.89 -18.53 -27.37
N ARG A 123 41.62 -17.22 -27.23
CA ARG A 123 42.07 -16.24 -28.22
C ARG A 123 43.61 -16.17 -28.17
N PRO A 124 44.29 -16.08 -29.33
CA PRO A 124 45.74 -15.97 -29.40
C PRO A 124 46.27 -14.67 -28.80
#